data_AF-A0A952LXJ3-F1
#
_entry.id   AF-A0A952LXJ3-F1
#
_cell.length_a   1.000
_cell.length_b   1.000
_cell.length_c   1.000
_cell.angle_alpha   90.00
_cell.angle_beta   90.00
_cell.angle_gamma   90.00
#
_symmetry.space_group_name_H-M   'P 1'
#
loop_
_entity.id
_entity.type
_entity.pdbx_description
1 polymer ?
#
loop_
_entity_poly.entity_id
_entity_poly.type
_entity_poly.pdbx_seq_one_letter_code
_entity_poly.pdbx_strand_id
1 'polypeptide(L)'
;MSGPFTAEAGEISLHVKAARRYMDAQQWDYAGYEWRQALEQDNKNVEANLGLVDTLYFSGYKKEAVKHLEKAVRRMKNGRAFLKLAELYGKTGQYGSADRLYRKILKRQRFQPDAYISFHQMVPTMPKKYQKSRNAYLGTIAKDAREKALEAAKTHNYRQSTKYFAIANEHYQDAALKNDYGLALLFSGQYKKSFLIFRQLNNDTQDNWRTLANEAIAALALRNSYQAQRRTEKAIELVDDPAEKAKLYNNLGYVSEASKKFTRARYAYEHALELSPSFLKARQNLAYILQRMQDYDTALTVYKDIYKRTDDVDAMVKMGFVYELQHEDKKAESTYKKAISKDRKFKDAYYNLGLLYKKLGKMEKSSDAFKQLTELEFEKIENPEEREAKDNTPPLYQFIDAFYSPIPQTTTATAHKKAKSPVKKARSNDSRDKTVSKTDSKTVSQKAVSKKPLSKSKPQVKKPTPKPSVNANATPGKTSIQKSGSKKPIKKSANKTPKNDKPAAPPVNGLPSQEKATDKSEVTAGKKPKKLPVKISSPSISNPSLSKFNAKPNSESKPEPNAQTDSSVKSVKPKPRRIPMDTLGTPENTPQP
;
A
#
# COMPACT_ATOMS: atom_id res chain seq x y z
N MET A 1 -34.33 -20.99 -15.22
CA MET A 1 -34.79 -20.81 -13.83
C MET A 1 -34.32 -19.46 -13.31
N SER A 2 -35.12 -18.42 -13.51
CA SER A 2 -34.98 -17.11 -12.86
C SER A 2 -35.96 -17.08 -11.69
N GLY A 3 -35.45 -16.92 -10.46
CA GLY A 3 -36.31 -16.78 -9.27
C GLY A 3 -37.12 -15.48 -9.31
N PRO A 4 -38.22 -15.38 -8.53
CA PRO A 4 -39.07 -14.20 -8.52
C PRO A 4 -38.29 -13.00 -7.98
N PHE A 5 -38.16 -11.96 -8.80
CA PHE A 5 -37.73 -10.65 -8.37
C PHE A 5 -38.94 -9.99 -7.70
N THR A 6 -39.12 -10.20 -6.40
CA THR A 6 -40.32 -9.75 -5.68
C THR A 6 -40.35 -8.23 -5.55
N ALA A 7 -41.50 -7.62 -5.82
CA ALA A 7 -41.68 -6.16 -5.81
C ALA A 7 -41.28 -5.52 -4.46
N GLU A 8 -41.54 -6.22 -3.36
CA GLU A 8 -41.18 -5.86 -1.97
C GLU A 8 -39.68 -5.52 -1.81
N ALA A 9 -38.79 -6.27 -2.47
CA ALA A 9 -37.36 -6.00 -2.40
C ALA A 9 -36.96 -4.70 -3.13
N GLY A 10 -37.77 -4.29 -4.13
CA GLY A 10 -37.65 -3.01 -4.83
C GLY A 10 -38.04 -1.84 -3.94
N GLU A 11 -39.15 -1.95 -3.19
CA GLU A 11 -39.67 -0.90 -2.31
C GLU A 11 -38.76 -0.64 -1.10
N ILE A 12 -38.29 -1.69 -0.41
CA ILE A 12 -37.29 -1.54 0.66
C ILE A 12 -36.06 -0.79 0.12
N SER A 13 -35.62 -1.15 -1.09
CA SER A 13 -34.47 -0.48 -1.74
C SER A 13 -34.75 1.00 -2.04
N LEU A 14 -35.99 1.36 -2.39
CA LEU A 14 -36.40 2.73 -2.67
C LEU A 14 -36.38 3.58 -1.41
N HIS A 15 -37.07 3.16 -0.34
CA HIS A 15 -37.10 3.86 0.95
C HIS A 15 -35.68 4.02 1.54
N VAL A 16 -34.85 2.97 1.51
CA VAL A 16 -33.45 3.04 1.93
C VAL A 16 -32.65 4.09 1.13
N LYS A 17 -32.84 4.18 -0.19
CA LYS A 17 -32.17 5.19 -1.03
C LYS A 17 -32.68 6.60 -0.76
N ALA A 18 -33.98 6.79 -0.59
CA ALA A 18 -34.59 8.08 -0.25
C ALA A 18 -34.08 8.57 1.11
N ALA A 19 -34.09 7.70 2.12
CA ALA A 19 -33.59 8.01 3.46
C ALA A 19 -32.12 8.45 3.46
N ARG A 20 -31.25 7.80 2.68
CA ARG A 20 -29.85 8.25 2.51
C ARG A 20 -29.76 9.66 1.93
N ARG A 21 -30.53 9.97 0.87
CA ARG A 21 -30.53 11.32 0.26
C ARG A 21 -30.98 12.38 1.26
N TYR A 22 -32.01 12.09 2.06
CA TYR A 22 -32.46 12.99 3.12
C TYR A 22 -31.42 13.12 4.26
N MET A 23 -30.71 12.05 4.62
CA MET A 23 -29.57 12.14 5.56
C MET A 23 -28.45 13.03 5.05
N ASP A 24 -28.06 12.89 3.77
CA ASP A 24 -27.02 13.73 3.15
C ASP A 24 -27.46 15.20 3.07
N ALA A 25 -28.75 15.45 2.85
CA ALA A 25 -29.37 16.78 2.88
C ALA A 25 -29.68 17.31 4.30
N GLN A 26 -29.34 16.57 5.36
CA GLN A 26 -29.64 16.89 6.78
C GLN A 26 -31.14 17.05 7.09
N GLN A 27 -32.01 16.47 6.27
CA GLN A 27 -33.46 16.47 6.38
C GLN A 27 -33.92 15.31 7.28
N TRP A 28 -33.66 15.43 8.57
CA TRP A 28 -33.77 14.31 9.52
C TRP A 28 -35.18 13.74 9.66
N ASP A 29 -36.24 14.56 9.63
CA ASP A 29 -37.61 14.07 9.78
C ASP A 29 -38.03 13.19 8.59
N TYR A 30 -37.71 13.64 7.37
CA TYR A 30 -37.95 12.87 6.14
C TYR A 30 -37.09 11.59 6.11
N ALA A 31 -35.80 11.66 6.45
CA ALA A 31 -34.96 10.48 6.60
C ALA A 31 -35.56 9.48 7.62
N GLY A 32 -36.05 10.00 8.75
CA GLY A 32 -36.62 9.22 9.85
C GLY A 32 -37.98 8.61 9.52
N TYR A 33 -38.73 9.19 8.57
CA TYR A 33 -39.93 8.61 7.98
C TYR A 33 -39.56 7.45 7.04
N GLU A 34 -38.71 7.70 6.04
CA GLU A 34 -38.29 6.70 5.06
C GLU A 34 -37.63 5.47 5.71
N TRP A 35 -36.79 5.67 6.73
CA TRP A 35 -36.22 4.54 7.47
C TRP A 35 -37.27 3.72 8.23
N ARG A 36 -38.40 4.30 8.66
CA ARG A 36 -39.49 3.56 9.31
C ARG A 36 -40.29 2.76 8.30
N GLN A 37 -40.59 3.32 7.13
CA GLN A 37 -41.25 2.59 6.04
C GLN A 37 -40.43 1.34 5.63
N ALA A 38 -39.12 1.49 5.44
CA ALA A 38 -38.23 0.34 5.21
C ALA A 38 -38.22 -0.70 6.36
N LEU A 39 -38.48 -0.28 7.60
CA LEU A 39 -38.53 -1.16 8.80
C LEU A 39 -39.92 -1.75 9.10
N GLU A 40 -40.98 -1.19 8.52
CA GLU A 40 -42.31 -1.80 8.51
C GLU A 40 -42.31 -3.01 7.56
N GLN A 41 -41.65 -2.88 6.40
CA GLN A 41 -41.43 -3.95 5.43
C GLN A 41 -40.41 -5.01 5.93
N ASP A 42 -39.20 -4.61 6.38
CA ASP A 42 -38.25 -5.53 7.06
C ASP A 42 -37.69 -4.94 8.35
N ASN A 43 -38.30 -5.29 9.48
CA ASN A 43 -37.85 -4.83 10.79
C ASN A 43 -36.44 -5.34 11.19
N LYS A 44 -35.88 -6.34 10.51
CA LYS A 44 -34.51 -6.86 10.72
C LYS A 44 -33.49 -6.19 9.79
N ASN A 45 -33.91 -5.31 8.88
CA ASN A 45 -33.03 -4.66 7.92
C ASN A 45 -31.92 -3.90 8.65
N VAL A 46 -30.69 -4.40 8.54
CA VAL A 46 -29.55 -3.86 9.31
C VAL A 46 -29.24 -2.43 8.91
N GLU A 47 -29.44 -2.07 7.64
CA GLU A 47 -29.16 -0.71 7.19
C GLU A 47 -30.21 0.27 7.73
N ALA A 48 -31.50 0.00 7.54
CA ALA A 48 -32.56 0.89 7.99
C ALA A 48 -32.60 1.04 9.52
N ASN A 49 -32.29 -0.02 10.27
CA ASN A 49 -32.15 0.06 11.73
C ASN A 49 -30.98 0.97 12.16
N LEU A 50 -29.85 0.94 11.46
CA LEU A 50 -28.69 1.79 11.78
C LEU A 50 -28.87 3.22 11.28
N GLY A 51 -29.49 3.39 10.10
CA GLY A 51 -29.87 4.67 9.53
C GLY A 51 -30.79 5.45 10.46
N LEU A 52 -31.91 4.84 10.90
CA LEU A 52 -32.83 5.45 11.86
C LEU A 52 -32.15 5.84 13.18
N VAL A 53 -31.21 5.03 13.67
CA VAL A 53 -30.44 5.33 14.89
C VAL A 53 -29.56 6.56 14.70
N ASP A 54 -28.89 6.69 13.54
CA ASP A 54 -28.10 7.87 13.21
C ASP A 54 -29.01 9.10 13.04
N THR A 55 -30.14 8.98 12.34
CA THR A 55 -31.15 10.05 12.21
C THR A 55 -31.63 10.54 13.57
N LEU A 56 -32.09 9.63 14.45
CA LEU A 56 -32.56 9.98 15.79
C LEU A 56 -31.45 10.64 16.63
N TYR A 57 -30.20 10.17 16.50
CA TYR A 57 -29.07 10.75 17.22
C TYR A 57 -28.75 12.18 16.76
N PHE A 58 -28.76 12.45 15.44
CA PHE A 58 -28.52 13.80 14.88
C PHE A 58 -29.69 14.75 15.11
N SER A 59 -30.93 14.24 15.14
CA SER A 59 -32.13 14.99 15.54
C SER A 59 -32.19 15.36 17.03
N GLY A 60 -31.22 14.91 17.84
CA GLY A 60 -31.18 15.16 19.29
C GLY A 60 -31.87 14.10 20.16
N TYR A 61 -32.65 13.19 19.58
CA TYR A 61 -33.33 12.06 20.23
C TYR A 61 -32.37 10.91 20.59
N LYS A 62 -31.33 11.24 21.36
CA LYS A 62 -30.20 10.34 21.67
C LYS A 62 -30.60 9.17 22.58
N LYS A 63 -31.62 9.31 23.44
CA LYS A 63 -32.10 8.24 24.33
C LYS A 63 -32.95 7.23 23.55
N GLU A 64 -33.75 7.74 22.63
CA GLU A 64 -34.63 7.03 21.73
C GLU A 64 -33.79 6.19 20.75
N ALA A 65 -32.70 6.76 20.22
CA ALA A 65 -31.71 6.06 19.41
C ALA A 65 -31.11 4.83 20.14
N VAL A 66 -30.75 4.97 21.42
CA VAL A 66 -30.25 3.85 22.24
C VAL A 66 -31.34 2.80 22.42
N LYS A 67 -32.52 3.19 22.90
CA LYS A 67 -33.65 2.29 23.17
C LYS A 67 -34.08 1.51 21.93
N HIS A 68 -34.09 2.15 20.76
CA HIS A 68 -34.34 1.50 19.47
C HIS A 68 -33.30 0.43 19.17
N LEU A 69 -32.00 0.78 19.24
CA LEU A 69 -30.93 -0.14 18.88
C LEU A 69 -30.78 -1.31 19.88
N GLU A 70 -31.05 -1.10 21.18
CA GLU A 70 -31.10 -2.16 22.19
C GLU A 70 -32.15 -3.23 21.88
N LYS A 71 -33.33 -2.83 21.39
CA LYS A 71 -34.40 -3.73 20.93
C LYS A 71 -34.00 -4.39 19.59
N ALA A 72 -33.50 -3.59 18.65
CA ALA A 72 -33.19 -4.03 17.30
C ALA A 72 -32.00 -5.01 17.22
N VAL A 73 -30.94 -4.81 18.03
CA VAL A 73 -29.73 -5.65 17.95
C VAL A 73 -29.99 -7.12 18.27
N ARG A 74 -31.00 -7.40 19.13
CA ARG A 74 -31.41 -8.77 19.51
C ARG A 74 -32.02 -9.53 18.32
N ARG A 75 -32.87 -8.85 17.52
CA ARG A 75 -33.49 -9.44 16.31
C ARG A 75 -32.53 -9.55 15.13
N MET A 76 -31.65 -8.57 14.95
CA MET A 76 -30.69 -8.53 13.83
C MET A 76 -29.54 -9.53 13.96
N LYS A 77 -29.15 -9.90 15.20
CA LYS A 77 -27.98 -10.77 15.50
C LYS A 77 -26.66 -10.33 14.81
N ASN A 78 -26.54 -9.06 14.44
CA ASN A 78 -25.47 -8.56 13.57
C ASN A 78 -24.34 -7.86 14.34
N GLY A 79 -23.08 -8.19 14.03
CA GLY A 79 -21.88 -7.63 14.70
C GLY A 79 -21.73 -6.11 14.57
N ARG A 80 -22.06 -5.53 13.40
CA ARG A 80 -22.03 -4.07 13.17
C ARG A 80 -23.02 -3.34 14.07
N ALA A 81 -24.19 -3.94 14.32
CA ALA A 81 -25.18 -3.36 15.22
C ALA A 81 -24.77 -3.44 16.70
N PHE A 82 -24.09 -4.50 17.13
CA PHE A 82 -23.50 -4.55 18.47
C PHE A 82 -22.38 -3.51 18.65
N LEU A 83 -21.54 -3.29 17.63
CA LEU A 83 -20.52 -2.24 17.65
C LEU A 83 -21.15 -0.84 17.74
N LYS A 84 -22.12 -0.53 16.86
CA LYS A 84 -22.84 0.75 16.89
C LYS A 84 -23.49 1.02 18.25
N LEU A 85 -24.06 0.00 18.89
CA LEU A 85 -24.65 0.15 20.22
C LEU A 85 -23.59 0.48 21.29
N ALA A 86 -22.39 -0.10 21.19
CA ALA A 86 -21.28 0.21 22.08
C ALA A 86 -20.76 1.65 21.91
N GLU A 87 -20.65 2.13 20.66
CA GLU A 87 -20.35 3.52 20.32
C GLU A 87 -21.41 4.48 20.89
N LEU A 88 -22.69 4.14 20.72
CA LEU A 88 -23.81 4.97 21.14
C LEU A 88 -23.94 5.08 22.66
N TYR A 89 -23.66 3.99 23.39
CA TYR A 89 -23.49 4.05 24.85
C TYR A 89 -22.36 5.00 25.26
N GLY A 90 -21.20 4.94 24.59
CA GLY A 90 -20.09 5.87 24.83
C GLY A 90 -20.50 7.33 24.61
N LYS A 91 -21.09 7.62 23.44
CA LYS A 91 -21.59 8.95 23.04
C LYS A 91 -22.73 9.49 23.92
N THR A 92 -23.37 8.65 24.72
CA THR A 92 -24.44 9.04 25.68
C THR A 92 -23.99 8.98 27.14
N GLY A 93 -22.69 8.80 27.41
CA GLY A 93 -22.13 8.75 28.77
C GLY A 93 -22.36 7.43 29.52
N GLN A 94 -22.95 6.42 28.88
CA GLN A 94 -23.24 5.11 29.46
C GLN A 94 -21.99 4.19 29.44
N TYR A 95 -20.87 4.70 29.92
CA TYR A 95 -19.54 4.09 29.79
C TYR A 95 -19.44 2.65 30.32
N GLY A 96 -20.21 2.31 31.36
CA GLY A 96 -20.27 0.93 31.89
C GLY A 96 -20.93 -0.06 30.93
N SER A 97 -21.95 0.35 30.18
CA SER A 97 -22.58 -0.47 29.14
C SER A 97 -21.68 -0.58 27.91
N ALA A 98 -21.01 0.51 27.53
CA ALA A 98 -20.01 0.52 26.46
C ALA A 98 -18.84 -0.45 26.75
N ASP A 99 -18.14 -0.30 27.89
CA ASP A 99 -17.00 -1.14 28.30
C ASP A 99 -17.34 -2.63 28.31
N ARG A 100 -18.51 -3.03 28.84
CA ARG A 100 -18.99 -4.42 28.79
C ARG A 100 -19.18 -4.92 27.37
N LEU A 101 -19.76 -4.10 26.49
CA LEU A 101 -20.09 -4.51 25.12
C LEU A 101 -18.84 -4.59 24.23
N TYR A 102 -17.95 -3.61 24.28
CA TYR A 102 -16.66 -3.67 23.58
C TYR A 102 -15.81 -4.87 24.03
N ARG A 103 -15.70 -5.13 25.33
CA ARG A 103 -15.01 -6.33 25.85
C ARG A 103 -15.66 -7.63 25.40
N LYS A 104 -17.00 -7.69 25.30
CA LYS A 104 -17.72 -8.87 24.78
C LYS A 104 -17.45 -9.09 23.28
N ILE A 105 -17.37 -8.02 22.50
CA ILE A 105 -17.02 -8.06 21.08
C ILE A 105 -15.56 -8.53 20.92
N LEU A 106 -14.60 -7.86 21.56
CA LEU A 106 -13.17 -8.19 21.47
C LEU A 106 -12.81 -9.54 22.12
N LYS A 107 -13.60 -10.08 23.06
CA LYS A 107 -13.44 -11.47 23.53
C LYS A 107 -13.83 -12.50 22.47
N ARG A 108 -14.77 -12.18 21.58
CA ARG A 108 -15.20 -13.06 20.46
C ARG A 108 -14.35 -12.88 19.21
N GLN A 109 -13.95 -11.64 18.91
CA GLN A 109 -13.16 -11.27 17.75
C GLN A 109 -11.98 -10.40 18.22
N ARG A 110 -10.92 -11.04 18.74
CA ARG A 110 -9.76 -10.36 19.37
C ARG A 110 -9.12 -9.29 18.49
N PHE A 111 -9.19 -9.46 17.17
CA PHE A 111 -8.56 -8.58 16.18
C PHE A 111 -9.59 -7.92 15.25
N GLN A 112 -10.74 -7.47 15.77
CA GLN A 112 -11.64 -6.61 15.02
C GLN A 112 -11.17 -5.13 15.13
N PRO A 113 -10.70 -4.49 14.04
CA PRO A 113 -10.09 -3.17 14.14
C PRO A 113 -11.08 -2.09 14.59
N ASP A 114 -12.28 -2.06 14.01
CA ASP A 114 -13.28 -1.01 14.28
C ASP A 114 -13.70 -1.00 15.77
N ALA A 115 -13.86 -2.19 16.36
CA ALA A 115 -14.20 -2.35 17.77
C ALA A 115 -13.02 -2.01 18.70
N TYR A 116 -11.79 -2.24 18.27
CA TYR A 116 -10.60 -1.82 19.01
C TYR A 116 -10.45 -0.30 18.99
N ILE A 117 -10.48 0.30 17.81
CA ILE A 117 -10.25 1.73 17.58
C ILE A 117 -11.35 2.56 18.26
N SER A 118 -12.62 2.21 18.06
CA SER A 118 -13.74 2.92 18.71
C SER A 118 -13.73 2.78 20.24
N PHE A 119 -13.24 1.66 20.77
CA PHE A 119 -13.02 1.53 22.22
C PHE A 119 -11.85 2.42 22.68
N HIS A 120 -10.71 2.34 21.99
CA HIS A 120 -9.49 3.11 22.30
C HIS A 120 -9.76 4.62 22.36
N GLN A 121 -10.39 5.16 21.30
CA GLN A 121 -10.75 6.58 21.18
C GLN A 121 -11.76 7.04 22.24
N MET A 122 -12.60 6.13 22.74
CA MET A 122 -13.54 6.42 23.82
C MET A 122 -12.85 6.44 25.20
N VAL A 123 -11.77 5.68 25.45
CA VAL A 123 -11.18 5.58 26.80
C VAL A 123 -10.82 6.95 27.42
N PRO A 124 -10.20 7.91 26.70
CA PRO A 124 -9.94 9.25 27.24
C PRO A 124 -11.18 10.01 27.74
N THR A 125 -12.35 9.77 27.13
CA THR A 125 -13.62 10.40 27.52
C THR A 125 -14.26 9.77 28.76
N MET A 126 -13.82 8.57 29.15
CA MET A 126 -14.35 7.90 30.34
C MET A 126 -13.82 8.53 31.64
N PRO A 127 -14.57 8.43 32.75
CA PRO A 127 -14.06 8.77 34.08
C PRO A 127 -12.75 8.02 34.41
N LYS A 128 -11.81 8.68 35.10
CA LYS A 128 -10.45 8.16 35.41
C LYS A 128 -10.43 6.72 35.95
N LYS A 129 -11.42 6.31 36.76
CA LYS A 129 -11.58 4.95 37.30
C LYS A 129 -11.67 3.86 36.22
N TYR A 130 -12.09 4.19 35.00
CA TYR A 130 -12.11 3.26 33.89
C TYR A 130 -10.73 3.15 33.21
N GLN A 131 -10.08 4.28 32.96
CA GLN A 131 -8.98 4.44 32.00
C GLN A 131 -7.83 3.43 32.17
N LYS A 132 -7.22 3.32 33.36
CA LYS A 132 -6.02 2.48 33.60
C LYS A 132 -6.21 1.01 33.18
N SER A 133 -7.32 0.39 33.61
CA SER A 133 -7.63 -1.02 33.28
C SER A 133 -8.01 -1.23 31.80
N ARG A 134 -8.50 -0.17 31.13
CA ARG A 134 -8.96 -0.21 29.74
C ARG A 134 -7.76 -0.10 28.81
N ASN A 135 -6.86 0.83 29.09
CA ASN A 135 -5.56 0.95 28.40
C ASN A 135 -4.71 -0.31 28.58
N ALA A 136 -4.65 -0.90 29.78
CA ALA A 136 -3.93 -2.16 30.00
C ALA A 136 -4.51 -3.32 29.16
N TYR A 137 -5.84 -3.47 29.12
CA TYR A 137 -6.51 -4.49 28.30
C TYR A 137 -6.26 -4.29 26.80
N LEU A 138 -6.45 -3.08 26.30
CA LEU A 138 -6.21 -2.71 24.90
C LEU A 138 -4.72 -2.83 24.51
N GLY A 139 -3.79 -2.58 25.43
CA GLY A 139 -2.36 -2.77 25.21
C GLY A 139 -1.99 -4.25 24.95
N THR A 140 -2.63 -5.20 25.65
CA THR A 140 -2.41 -6.63 25.35
C THR A 140 -2.87 -7.01 23.94
N ILE A 141 -3.99 -6.44 23.47
CA ILE A 141 -4.49 -6.74 22.12
C ILE A 141 -3.60 -6.09 21.06
N ALA A 142 -3.14 -4.85 21.28
CA ALA A 142 -2.23 -4.16 20.36
C ALA A 142 -0.86 -4.83 20.25
N LYS A 143 -0.32 -5.38 21.36
CA LYS A 143 0.93 -6.14 21.32
C LYS A 143 0.80 -7.37 20.41
N ASP A 144 -0.20 -8.22 20.68
CA ASP A 144 -0.47 -9.39 19.84
C ASP A 144 -0.74 -9.01 18.38
N ALA A 145 -1.46 -7.90 18.15
CA ALA A 145 -1.74 -7.41 16.80
C ALA A 145 -0.45 -6.98 16.08
N ARG A 146 0.49 -6.30 16.75
CA ARG A 146 1.79 -5.95 16.16
C ARG A 146 2.56 -7.20 15.72
N GLU A 147 2.60 -8.22 16.56
CA GLU A 147 3.29 -9.50 16.26
C GLU A 147 2.64 -10.20 15.04
N LYS A 148 1.31 -10.32 15.02
CA LYS A 148 0.57 -10.90 13.87
C LYS A 148 0.62 -10.07 12.59
N ALA A 149 0.72 -8.75 12.69
CA ALA A 149 0.85 -7.87 11.54
C ALA A 149 2.15 -8.15 10.76
N LEU A 150 3.25 -8.30 11.51
CA LEU A 150 4.57 -8.64 10.97
C LEU A 150 4.63 -10.08 10.43
N GLU A 151 3.98 -11.04 11.09
CA GLU A 151 3.84 -12.41 10.59
C GLU A 151 3.09 -12.46 9.26
N ALA A 152 1.90 -11.84 9.19
CA ALA A 152 1.09 -11.78 7.97
C ALA A 152 1.75 -10.97 6.84
N ALA A 153 2.61 -10.00 7.16
CA ALA A 153 3.39 -9.28 6.15
C ALA A 153 4.48 -10.16 5.53
N LYS A 154 5.15 -11.02 6.32
CA LYS A 154 6.17 -11.96 5.82
C LYS A 154 5.58 -13.02 4.88
N THR A 155 4.34 -13.43 5.12
CA THR A 155 3.60 -14.37 4.24
C THR A 155 2.85 -13.67 3.10
N HIS A 156 3.11 -12.38 2.85
CA HIS A 156 2.47 -11.56 1.82
C HIS A 156 0.93 -11.45 1.96
N ASN A 157 0.35 -11.82 3.11
CA ASN A 157 -1.07 -11.67 3.40
C ASN A 157 -1.39 -10.24 3.87
N TYR A 158 -1.19 -9.28 2.97
CA TYR A 158 -1.34 -7.85 3.26
C TYR A 158 -2.77 -7.44 3.63
N ARG A 159 -3.79 -8.16 3.12
CA ARG A 159 -5.21 -7.95 3.50
C ARG A 159 -5.49 -8.27 4.98
N GLN A 160 -4.79 -9.25 5.55
CA GLN A 160 -4.89 -9.56 6.98
C GLN A 160 -3.94 -8.68 7.81
N SER A 161 -2.70 -8.50 7.34
CA SER A 161 -1.68 -7.66 7.98
C SER A 161 -2.17 -6.22 8.23
N THR A 162 -2.84 -5.59 7.26
CA THR A 162 -3.39 -4.23 7.43
C THR A 162 -4.41 -4.10 8.56
N LYS A 163 -5.22 -5.13 8.83
CA LYS A 163 -6.18 -5.13 9.95
C LYS A 163 -5.46 -5.11 11.29
N TYR A 164 -4.39 -5.90 11.40
CA TYR A 164 -3.57 -5.98 12.60
C TYR A 164 -2.73 -4.70 12.81
N PHE A 165 -2.13 -4.17 11.74
CA PHE A 165 -1.41 -2.90 11.79
C PHE A 165 -2.32 -1.73 12.17
N ALA A 166 -3.57 -1.68 11.73
CA ALA A 166 -4.52 -0.64 12.14
C ALA A 166 -4.72 -0.61 13.66
N ILE A 167 -4.83 -1.79 14.30
CA ILE A 167 -4.93 -1.93 15.77
C ILE A 167 -3.62 -1.49 16.44
N ALA A 168 -2.48 -1.95 15.95
CA ALA A 168 -1.18 -1.65 16.55
C ALA A 168 -0.80 -0.17 16.42
N ASN A 169 -1.05 0.45 15.26
CA ASN A 169 -0.76 1.85 14.97
C ASN A 169 -1.63 2.83 15.78
N GLU A 170 -2.87 2.46 16.08
CA GLU A 170 -3.75 3.27 16.94
C GLU A 170 -3.16 3.38 18.37
N HIS A 171 -2.54 2.30 18.88
CA HIS A 171 -1.98 2.25 20.23
C HIS A 171 -0.52 2.71 20.32
N TYR A 172 0.30 2.40 19.30
CA TYR A 172 1.73 2.71 19.27
C TYR A 172 2.03 3.75 18.18
N GLN A 173 2.38 4.98 18.60
CA GLN A 173 2.78 6.06 17.70
C GLN A 173 4.26 5.96 17.29
N ASP A 174 4.64 4.79 16.76
CA ASP A 174 6.00 4.43 16.33
C ASP A 174 6.16 4.68 14.81
N ALA A 175 7.20 5.42 14.42
CA ALA A 175 7.49 5.76 13.03
C ALA A 175 7.76 4.53 12.15
N ALA A 176 8.43 3.49 12.68
CA ALA A 176 8.69 2.27 11.93
C ALA A 176 7.38 1.49 11.71
N LEU A 177 6.54 1.38 12.75
CA LEU A 177 5.22 0.76 12.65
C LEU A 177 4.30 1.50 11.65
N LYS A 178 4.34 2.83 11.62
CA LYS A 178 3.64 3.66 10.63
C LYS A 178 4.12 3.36 9.20
N ASN A 179 5.43 3.24 8.98
CA ASN A 179 5.99 2.89 7.67
C ASN A 179 5.54 1.49 7.21
N ASP A 180 5.68 0.48 8.08
CA ASP A 180 5.28 -0.90 7.76
C ASP A 180 3.76 -1.02 7.53
N TYR A 181 2.94 -0.27 8.27
CA TYR A 181 1.50 -0.16 8.01
C TYR A 181 1.21 0.49 6.65
N GLY A 182 1.91 1.59 6.32
CA GLY A 182 1.83 2.25 5.02
C GLY A 182 2.16 1.30 3.86
N LEU A 183 3.16 0.43 4.04
CA LEU A 183 3.54 -0.60 3.08
C LEU A 183 2.50 -1.72 2.99
N ALA A 184 1.97 -2.23 4.11
CA ALA A 184 0.89 -3.22 4.08
C ALA A 184 -0.37 -2.65 3.38
N LEU A 185 -0.68 -1.37 3.61
CA LEU A 185 -1.76 -0.67 2.89
C LEU A 185 -1.47 -0.59 1.38
N LEU A 186 -0.23 -0.26 0.99
CA LEU A 186 0.22 -0.19 -0.40
C LEU A 186 -0.02 -1.53 -1.11
N PHE A 187 0.57 -2.62 -0.59
CA PHE A 187 0.47 -3.94 -1.21
C PHE A 187 -0.94 -4.52 -1.18
N SER A 188 -1.77 -4.17 -0.17
CA SER A 188 -3.19 -4.54 -0.14
C SER A 188 -4.09 -3.79 -1.14
N GLY A 189 -3.54 -2.87 -1.96
CA GLY A 189 -4.31 -2.07 -2.92
C GLY A 189 -4.89 -0.77 -2.36
N GLN A 190 -4.68 -0.46 -1.07
CA GLN A 190 -5.28 0.70 -0.39
C GLN A 190 -4.44 1.99 -0.58
N TYR A 191 -4.10 2.31 -1.83
CA TYR A 191 -3.11 3.34 -2.18
C TYR A 191 -3.40 4.72 -1.57
N LYS A 192 -4.67 5.16 -1.53
CA LYS A 192 -5.05 6.45 -0.92
C LYS A 192 -4.75 6.51 0.58
N LYS A 193 -4.99 5.41 1.32
CA LYS A 193 -4.66 5.33 2.75
C LYS A 193 -3.15 5.26 2.96
N SER A 194 -2.45 4.44 2.16
CA SER A 194 -0.99 4.32 2.16
C SER A 194 -0.30 5.67 1.96
N PHE A 195 -0.69 6.42 0.92
CA PHE A 195 -0.17 7.75 0.63
C PHE A 195 -0.41 8.74 1.78
N LEU A 196 -1.59 8.72 2.42
CA LEU A 196 -1.89 9.58 3.57
C LEU A 196 -1.02 9.22 4.80
N ILE A 197 -0.79 7.93 5.06
CA ILE A 197 0.09 7.48 6.16
C ILE A 197 1.53 7.93 5.92
N PHE A 198 2.08 7.75 4.71
CA PHE A 198 3.45 8.20 4.42
C PHE A 198 3.57 9.73 4.44
N ARG A 199 2.59 10.45 3.89
CA ARG A 199 2.58 11.92 3.93
C ARG A 199 2.48 12.45 5.36
N GLN A 200 1.68 11.83 6.23
CA GLN A 200 1.66 12.17 7.65
C GLN A 200 3.02 11.88 8.29
N LEU A 201 3.60 10.69 8.04
CA LEU A 201 4.88 10.30 8.60
C LEU A 201 6.02 11.25 8.19
N ASN A 202 6.04 11.72 6.94
CA ASN A 202 7.00 12.71 6.43
C ASN A 202 6.74 14.15 6.91
N ASN A 203 5.56 14.44 7.48
CA ASN A 203 5.31 15.70 8.19
C ASN A 203 5.70 15.60 9.68
N ASP A 204 5.42 14.44 10.31
CA ASP A 204 5.69 14.15 11.73
C ASP A 204 7.18 13.92 12.02
N THR A 205 7.94 13.43 11.01
CA THR A 205 9.37 13.13 11.12
C THR A 205 10.18 13.93 10.10
N GLN A 206 11.42 14.28 10.45
CA GLN A 206 12.34 14.92 9.51
C GLN A 206 12.55 14.01 8.29
N ASP A 207 12.23 14.53 7.09
CA ASP A 207 12.28 13.88 5.77
C ASP A 207 13.25 12.68 5.70
N ASN A 208 12.70 11.47 5.86
CA ASN A 208 13.47 10.22 5.78
C ASN A 208 13.35 9.67 4.35
N TRP A 209 14.50 9.41 3.70
CA TRP A 209 14.53 8.97 2.31
C TRP A 209 13.71 7.70 2.06
N ARG A 210 13.60 6.77 3.03
CA ARG A 210 12.81 5.54 2.90
C ARG A 210 11.31 5.83 2.82
N THR A 211 10.81 6.68 3.70
CA THR A 211 9.38 7.02 3.80
C THR A 211 8.97 8.00 2.69
N LEU A 212 9.90 8.84 2.21
CA LEU A 212 9.74 9.61 0.98
C LEU A 212 9.66 8.71 -0.27
N ALA A 213 10.53 7.71 -0.37
CA ALA A 213 10.48 6.74 -1.46
C ALA A 213 9.17 5.95 -1.45
N ASN A 214 8.71 5.50 -0.27
CA ASN A 214 7.43 4.81 -0.14
C ASN A 214 6.22 5.74 -0.42
N GLU A 215 6.28 7.03 -0.06
CA GLU A 215 5.29 8.04 -0.49
C GLU A 215 5.25 8.18 -2.02
N ALA A 216 6.42 8.21 -2.67
CA ALA A 216 6.53 8.30 -4.12
C ALA A 216 5.84 7.13 -4.83
N ILE A 217 6.04 5.93 -4.30
CA ILE A 217 5.45 4.68 -4.80
C ILE A 217 3.92 4.71 -4.62
N ALA A 218 3.41 5.14 -3.46
CA ALA A 218 1.98 5.31 -3.22
C ALA A 218 1.36 6.40 -4.12
N ALA A 219 2.08 7.50 -4.38
CA ALA A 219 1.67 8.55 -5.29
C ALA A 219 1.60 8.05 -6.75
N LEU A 220 2.55 7.23 -7.18
CA LEU A 220 2.56 6.63 -8.51
C LEU A 220 1.36 5.70 -8.73
N ALA A 221 1.01 4.89 -7.72
CA ALA A 221 -0.17 4.02 -7.75
C ALA A 221 -1.50 4.80 -7.84
N LEU A 222 -1.52 6.04 -7.33
CA LEU A 222 -2.61 7.00 -7.51
C LEU A 222 -2.54 7.77 -8.84
N ARG A 223 -1.64 7.37 -9.76
CA ARG A 223 -1.31 8.06 -11.03
C ARG A 223 -0.84 9.50 -10.87
N ASN A 224 -0.36 9.87 -9.68
CA ASN A 224 0.21 11.19 -9.39
C ASN A 224 1.72 11.21 -9.67
N SER A 225 2.08 11.13 -10.95
CA SER A 225 3.46 11.11 -11.40
C SER A 225 4.29 12.32 -10.96
N TYR A 226 3.67 13.49 -10.81
CA TYR A 226 4.37 14.71 -10.36
C TYR A 226 4.86 14.58 -8.92
N GLN A 227 3.99 14.16 -7.98
CA GLN A 227 4.40 13.92 -6.61
C GLN A 227 5.36 12.73 -6.51
N ALA A 228 5.11 11.65 -7.27
CA ALA A 228 6.03 10.52 -7.33
C ALA A 228 7.45 10.95 -7.71
N GLN A 229 7.60 11.73 -8.80
CA GLN A 229 8.90 12.20 -9.27
C GLN A 229 9.60 13.04 -8.21
N ARG A 230 8.91 14.05 -7.64
CA ARG A 230 9.50 14.94 -6.61
C ARG A 230 9.90 14.21 -5.33
N ARG A 231 9.12 13.22 -4.91
CA ARG A 231 9.43 12.43 -3.70
C ARG A 231 10.58 11.47 -3.93
N THR A 232 10.70 10.86 -5.11
CA THR A 232 11.88 10.05 -5.45
C THR A 232 13.13 10.91 -5.60
N GLU A 233 13.06 12.06 -6.27
CA GLU A 233 14.17 13.03 -6.36
C GLU A 233 14.65 13.43 -4.95
N LYS A 234 13.72 13.79 -4.05
CA LYS A 234 14.08 14.18 -2.68
C LYS A 234 14.67 13.02 -1.87
N ALA A 235 14.21 11.78 -2.09
CA ALA A 235 14.83 10.62 -1.48
C ALA A 235 16.27 10.38 -1.99
N ILE A 236 16.55 10.62 -3.28
CA ILE A 236 17.90 10.51 -3.86
C ILE A 236 18.87 11.54 -3.27
N GLU A 237 18.41 12.77 -3.03
CA GLU A 237 19.18 13.83 -2.35
C GLU A 237 19.57 13.45 -0.91
N LEU A 238 18.77 12.64 -0.23
CA LEU A 238 18.86 12.37 1.21
C LEU A 238 19.46 10.99 1.56
N VAL A 239 19.75 10.14 0.57
CA VAL A 239 20.41 8.86 0.79
C VAL A 239 21.91 8.98 0.51
N ASP A 240 22.73 8.51 1.44
CA ASP A 240 24.19 8.47 1.25
C ASP A 240 24.65 7.15 0.61
N ASP A 241 24.03 6.03 1.00
CA ASP A 241 24.42 4.69 0.58
C ASP A 241 24.26 4.49 -0.95
N PRO A 242 25.31 4.11 -1.70
CA PRO A 242 25.24 3.95 -3.15
C PRO A 242 24.29 2.84 -3.62
N ALA A 243 24.13 1.75 -2.87
CA ALA A 243 23.28 0.63 -3.26
C ALA A 243 21.79 0.96 -3.07
N GLU A 244 21.43 1.63 -1.98
CA GLU A 244 20.08 2.19 -1.80
C GLU A 244 19.80 3.33 -2.80
N LYS A 245 20.79 4.18 -3.09
CA LYS A 245 20.70 5.21 -4.14
C LYS A 245 20.44 4.61 -5.52
N ALA A 246 21.09 3.50 -5.87
CA ALA A 246 20.83 2.77 -7.11
C ALA A 246 19.37 2.29 -7.22
N LYS A 247 18.79 1.75 -6.12
CA LYS A 247 17.37 1.36 -6.08
C LYS A 247 16.43 2.57 -6.26
N LEU A 248 16.76 3.72 -5.67
CA LEU A 248 15.98 4.94 -5.88
C LEU A 248 16.07 5.47 -7.31
N TYR A 249 17.23 5.38 -7.96
CA TYR A 249 17.38 5.70 -9.39
C TYR A 249 16.57 4.74 -10.27
N ASN A 250 16.54 3.43 -9.96
CA ASN A 250 15.63 2.50 -10.62
C ASN A 250 14.15 2.89 -10.44
N ASN A 251 13.74 3.27 -9.22
CA ASN A 251 12.38 3.75 -8.97
C ASN A 251 12.08 5.06 -9.72
N LEU A 252 13.05 5.98 -9.87
CA LEU A 252 12.92 7.21 -10.67
C LEU A 252 12.77 6.89 -12.17
N GLY A 253 13.45 5.85 -12.64
CA GLY A 253 13.29 5.30 -13.98
C GLY A 253 11.86 4.84 -14.21
N TYR A 254 11.31 4.05 -13.29
CA TYR A 254 9.95 3.54 -13.36
C TYR A 254 8.89 4.65 -13.31
N VAL A 255 9.05 5.64 -12.42
CA VAL A 255 8.19 6.84 -12.37
C VAL A 255 8.25 7.64 -13.68
N SER A 256 9.44 7.74 -14.30
CA SER A 256 9.62 8.42 -15.58
C SER A 256 8.99 7.64 -16.74
N GLU A 257 9.07 6.31 -16.73
CA GLU A 257 8.45 5.44 -17.73
C GLU A 257 6.92 5.52 -17.68
N ALA A 258 6.33 5.41 -16.49
CA ALA A 258 4.89 5.58 -16.28
C ALA A 258 4.39 6.96 -16.73
N SER A 259 5.27 7.96 -16.73
CA SER A 259 5.03 9.32 -17.24
C SER A 259 5.33 9.48 -18.74
N LYS A 260 5.64 8.39 -19.46
CA LYS A 260 6.09 8.35 -20.86
C LYS A 260 7.37 9.16 -21.17
N LYS A 261 8.17 9.51 -20.17
CA LYS A 261 9.42 10.26 -20.29
C LYS A 261 10.61 9.31 -20.54
N PHE A 262 10.60 8.58 -21.65
CA PHE A 262 11.50 7.44 -21.86
C PHE A 262 13.00 7.78 -21.80
N THR A 263 13.44 8.90 -22.38
CA THR A 263 14.84 9.36 -22.28
C THR A 263 15.29 9.57 -20.84
N ARG A 264 14.39 10.07 -19.97
CA ARG A 264 14.65 10.26 -18.54
C ARG A 264 14.62 8.94 -17.78
N ALA A 265 13.77 8.00 -18.19
CA ALA A 265 13.76 6.66 -17.64
C ALA A 265 15.09 5.92 -17.94
N ARG A 266 15.57 6.00 -19.19
CA ARG A 266 16.88 5.47 -19.61
C ARG A 266 18.01 6.01 -18.74
N TYR A 267 18.14 7.34 -18.66
CA TYR A 267 19.11 8.04 -17.81
C TYR A 267 19.11 7.55 -16.35
N ALA A 268 17.93 7.38 -15.76
CA ALA A 268 17.81 6.93 -14.38
C ALA A 268 18.20 5.44 -14.20
N TYR A 269 17.89 4.57 -15.16
CA TYR A 269 18.36 3.17 -15.12
C TYR A 269 19.87 3.05 -15.40
N GLU A 270 20.42 3.90 -16.27
CA GLU A 270 21.87 4.01 -16.53
C GLU A 270 22.61 4.40 -15.24
N HIS A 271 22.19 5.46 -14.54
CA HIS A 271 22.77 5.84 -13.24
C HIS A 271 22.59 4.80 -12.13
N ALA A 272 21.49 4.04 -12.12
CA ALA A 272 21.33 2.91 -11.21
C ALA A 272 22.40 1.82 -11.44
N LEU A 273 22.81 1.62 -12.69
CA LEU A 273 23.86 0.65 -13.07
C LEU A 273 25.28 1.20 -12.90
N GLU A 274 25.50 2.51 -13.00
CA GLU A 274 26.77 3.14 -12.63
C GLU A 274 27.05 2.95 -11.12
N LEU A 275 26.04 3.19 -10.29
CA LEU A 275 26.13 3.01 -8.83
C LEU A 275 26.17 1.53 -8.41
N SER A 276 25.52 0.66 -9.18
CA SER A 276 25.47 -0.78 -8.90
C SER A 276 25.47 -1.61 -10.19
N PRO A 277 26.65 -1.92 -10.77
CA PRO A 277 26.74 -2.65 -12.04
C PRO A 277 26.14 -4.07 -12.02
N SER A 278 26.00 -4.68 -10.84
CA SER A 278 25.36 -5.98 -10.63
C SER A 278 23.83 -5.92 -10.51
N PHE A 279 23.21 -4.72 -10.51
CA PHE A 279 21.78 -4.55 -10.25
C PHE A 279 20.92 -5.02 -11.43
N LEU A 280 20.59 -6.31 -11.42
CA LEU A 280 19.86 -7.00 -12.50
C LEU A 280 18.52 -6.33 -12.85
N LYS A 281 17.77 -5.87 -11.84
CA LYS A 281 16.46 -5.23 -12.02
C LYS A 281 16.54 -3.94 -12.86
N ALA A 282 17.51 -3.07 -12.57
CA ALA A 282 17.78 -1.88 -13.37
C ALA A 282 18.22 -2.23 -14.80
N ARG A 283 19.00 -3.31 -14.97
CA ARG A 283 19.41 -3.81 -16.30
C ARG A 283 18.23 -4.33 -17.13
N GLN A 284 17.31 -5.10 -16.52
CA GLN A 284 16.08 -5.56 -17.16
C GLN A 284 15.19 -4.38 -17.57
N ASN A 285 15.02 -3.40 -16.68
CA ASN A 285 14.25 -2.19 -16.96
C ASN A 285 14.91 -1.31 -18.04
N LEU A 286 16.26 -1.25 -18.10
CA LEU A 286 17.00 -0.58 -19.16
C LEU A 286 16.78 -1.26 -20.53
N ALA A 287 16.88 -2.58 -20.61
CA ALA A 287 16.62 -3.32 -21.85
C ALA A 287 15.20 -3.07 -22.36
N TYR A 288 14.22 -3.07 -21.46
CA TYR A 288 12.83 -2.79 -21.78
C TYR A 288 12.61 -1.35 -22.26
N ILE A 289 13.22 -0.33 -21.63
CA ILE A 289 13.05 1.06 -22.08
C ILE A 289 13.72 1.30 -23.44
N LEU A 290 14.86 0.67 -23.71
CA LEU A 290 15.53 0.73 -25.02
C LEU A 290 14.64 0.13 -26.12
N GLN A 291 14.04 -1.04 -25.89
CA GLN A 291 13.04 -1.64 -26.78
C GLN A 291 11.85 -0.70 -27.02
N ARG A 292 11.35 -0.03 -25.97
CA ARG A 292 10.24 0.93 -26.05
C ARG A 292 10.61 2.23 -26.78
N MET A 293 11.90 2.57 -26.80
CA MET A 293 12.48 3.68 -27.56
C MET A 293 12.89 3.30 -28.99
N GLN A 294 12.69 2.04 -29.40
CA GLN A 294 13.12 1.47 -30.69
C GLN A 294 14.65 1.42 -30.88
N ASP A 295 15.42 1.52 -29.79
CA ASP A 295 16.86 1.31 -29.76
C ASP A 295 17.14 -0.20 -29.64
N TYR A 296 16.78 -0.93 -30.70
CA TYR A 296 16.70 -2.39 -30.70
C TYR A 296 18.07 -3.06 -30.57
N ASP A 297 19.11 -2.52 -31.20
CA ASP A 297 20.45 -3.11 -31.16
C ASP A 297 21.10 -3.00 -29.76
N THR A 298 20.88 -1.87 -29.08
CA THR A 298 21.29 -1.70 -27.69
C THR A 298 20.43 -2.58 -26.77
N ALA A 299 19.11 -2.66 -26.99
CA ALA A 299 18.23 -3.57 -26.24
C ALA A 299 18.67 -5.05 -26.36
N LEU A 300 18.95 -5.53 -27.57
CA LEU A 300 19.49 -6.89 -27.81
C LEU A 300 20.82 -7.11 -27.09
N THR A 301 21.70 -6.11 -27.09
CA THR A 301 22.98 -6.16 -26.38
C THR A 301 22.79 -6.31 -24.87
N VAL A 302 21.87 -5.54 -24.27
CA VAL A 302 21.56 -5.62 -22.84
C VAL A 302 20.85 -6.94 -22.49
N TYR A 303 19.86 -7.39 -23.28
CA TYR A 303 19.22 -8.70 -23.05
C TYR A 303 20.21 -9.88 -23.16
N LYS A 304 21.19 -9.78 -24.08
CA LYS A 304 22.28 -10.77 -24.20
C LYS A 304 23.23 -10.76 -23.00
N ASP A 305 23.49 -9.60 -22.38
CA ASP A 305 24.24 -9.50 -21.12
C ASP A 305 23.43 -10.04 -19.93
N ILE A 306 22.12 -9.78 -19.87
CA ILE A 306 21.20 -10.38 -18.88
C ILE A 306 21.27 -11.91 -18.97
N TYR A 307 21.04 -12.47 -20.16
CA TYR A 307 21.06 -13.92 -20.39
C TYR A 307 22.41 -14.54 -19.99
N LYS A 308 23.53 -13.97 -20.42
CA LYS A 308 24.88 -14.44 -20.04
C LYS A 308 25.15 -14.46 -18.53
N ARG A 309 24.52 -13.57 -17.76
CA ARG A 309 24.72 -13.45 -16.30
C ARG A 309 23.81 -14.37 -15.48
N THR A 310 22.73 -14.87 -16.06
CA THR A 310 21.61 -15.47 -15.31
C THR A 310 21.15 -16.83 -15.86
N ASP A 311 21.46 -17.15 -17.13
CA ASP A 311 20.81 -18.19 -17.94
C ASP A 311 19.26 -18.06 -17.98
N ASP A 312 18.74 -16.86 -17.72
CA ASP A 312 17.30 -16.57 -17.70
C ASP A 312 16.70 -16.63 -19.12
N VAL A 313 15.86 -17.64 -19.35
CA VAL A 313 15.20 -17.90 -20.63
C VAL A 313 14.23 -16.77 -21.01
N ASP A 314 13.71 -15.98 -20.05
CA ASP A 314 12.89 -14.81 -20.38
C ASP A 314 13.68 -13.80 -21.22
N ALA A 315 14.96 -13.57 -20.90
CA ALA A 315 15.80 -12.67 -21.67
C ALA A 315 15.99 -13.14 -23.12
N MET A 316 16.03 -14.45 -23.38
CA MET A 316 16.02 -15.00 -24.75
C MET A 316 14.69 -14.74 -25.45
N VAL A 317 13.56 -14.90 -24.76
CA VAL A 317 12.22 -14.61 -25.31
C VAL A 317 12.06 -13.11 -25.62
N LYS A 318 12.57 -12.22 -24.75
CA LYS A 318 12.63 -10.78 -25.02
C LYS A 318 13.53 -10.46 -26.23
N MET A 319 14.68 -11.12 -26.41
CA MET A 319 15.48 -10.98 -27.64
C MET A 319 14.70 -11.42 -28.89
N GLY A 320 13.96 -12.54 -28.82
CA GLY A 320 13.09 -12.98 -29.90
C GLY A 320 12.05 -11.92 -30.28
N PHE A 321 11.45 -11.27 -29.28
CA PHE A 321 10.47 -10.21 -29.48
C PHE A 321 11.08 -8.94 -30.08
N VAL A 322 12.31 -8.57 -29.69
CA VAL A 322 13.02 -7.46 -30.32
C VAL A 322 13.31 -7.75 -31.80
N TYR A 323 13.70 -8.99 -32.16
CA TYR A 323 13.85 -9.37 -33.57
C TYR A 323 12.52 -9.30 -34.35
N GLU A 324 11.38 -9.64 -33.74
CA GLU A 324 10.07 -9.44 -34.38
C GLU A 324 9.75 -7.96 -34.66
N LEU A 325 10.12 -7.06 -33.74
CA LEU A 325 9.95 -5.62 -33.89
C LEU A 325 10.90 -5.03 -34.96
N GLN A 326 12.07 -5.65 -35.17
CA GLN A 326 12.97 -5.35 -36.30
C GLN A 326 12.55 -6.02 -37.62
N HIS A 327 11.40 -6.72 -37.66
CA HIS A 327 10.94 -7.55 -38.79
C HIS A 327 11.89 -8.69 -39.19
N GLU A 328 12.82 -9.08 -38.31
CA GLU A 328 13.76 -10.18 -38.51
C GLU A 328 13.14 -11.54 -38.11
N ASP A 329 11.97 -11.85 -38.66
CA ASP A 329 11.11 -12.97 -38.25
C ASP A 329 11.83 -14.34 -38.22
N LYS A 330 12.82 -14.56 -39.09
CA LYS A 330 13.67 -15.78 -39.06
C LYS A 330 14.56 -15.85 -37.82
N LYS A 331 15.13 -14.73 -37.35
CA LYS A 331 15.94 -14.67 -36.13
C LYS A 331 15.05 -14.78 -34.89
N ALA A 332 13.85 -14.20 -34.91
CA ALA A 332 12.84 -14.41 -33.88
C ALA A 332 12.44 -15.90 -33.76
N GLU A 333 12.05 -16.55 -34.86
CA GLU A 333 11.67 -17.97 -34.90
C GLU A 333 12.78 -18.88 -34.34
N SER A 334 14.03 -18.66 -34.78
CA SER A 334 15.20 -19.36 -34.25
C SER A 334 15.42 -19.09 -32.75
N THR A 335 15.17 -17.87 -32.27
CA THR A 335 15.44 -17.50 -30.87
C THR A 335 14.40 -18.10 -29.93
N TYR A 336 13.12 -18.09 -30.30
CA TYR A 336 12.07 -18.78 -29.53
C TYR A 336 12.27 -20.29 -29.51
N LYS A 337 12.65 -20.92 -30.64
CA LYS A 337 13.01 -22.35 -30.66
C LYS A 337 14.19 -22.67 -29.74
N LYS A 338 15.20 -21.79 -29.68
CA LYS A 338 16.31 -21.93 -28.72
C LYS A 338 15.84 -21.79 -27.27
N ALA A 339 14.95 -20.85 -26.97
CA ALA A 339 14.35 -20.71 -25.64
C ALA A 339 13.59 -21.98 -25.22
N ILE A 340 12.74 -22.53 -26.09
CA ILE A 340 12.03 -23.82 -25.88
C ILE A 340 13.01 -24.98 -25.70
N SER A 341 14.12 -25.01 -26.43
CA SER A 341 15.14 -26.06 -26.28
C SER A 341 15.90 -25.98 -24.95
N LYS A 342 15.97 -24.78 -24.36
CA LYS A 342 16.62 -24.50 -23.07
C LYS A 342 15.71 -24.80 -21.88
N ASP A 343 14.45 -24.36 -21.94
CA ASP A 343 13.41 -24.74 -21.00
C ASP A 343 12.14 -25.11 -21.77
N ARG A 344 11.84 -26.41 -21.80
CA ARG A 344 10.68 -26.98 -22.49
C ARG A 344 9.35 -26.63 -21.82
N LYS A 345 9.37 -26.10 -20.59
CA LYS A 345 8.18 -25.66 -19.84
C LYS A 345 7.98 -24.13 -19.90
N PHE A 346 8.85 -23.39 -20.59
CA PHE A 346 8.78 -21.92 -20.67
C PHE A 346 7.66 -21.44 -21.61
N LYS A 347 6.46 -21.28 -21.04
CA LYS A 347 5.20 -20.96 -21.72
C LYS A 347 5.28 -19.78 -22.68
N ASP A 348 5.89 -18.68 -22.25
CA ASP A 348 5.97 -17.45 -23.04
C ASP A 348 6.74 -17.64 -24.36
N ALA A 349 7.65 -18.62 -24.44
CA ALA A 349 8.33 -18.95 -25.69
C ALA A 349 7.39 -19.63 -26.71
N TYR A 350 6.52 -20.55 -26.26
CA TYR A 350 5.50 -21.16 -27.12
C TYR A 350 4.43 -20.15 -27.53
N TYR A 351 3.97 -19.31 -26.60
CA TYR A 351 2.98 -18.26 -26.87
C TYR A 351 3.45 -17.30 -27.96
N ASN A 352 4.66 -16.73 -27.81
CA ASN A 352 5.21 -15.81 -28.80
C ASN A 352 5.54 -16.50 -30.13
N LEU A 353 6.05 -17.74 -30.11
CA LEU A 353 6.26 -18.51 -31.35
C LEU A 353 4.92 -18.79 -32.09
N GLY A 354 3.85 -19.08 -31.35
CA GLY A 354 2.50 -19.25 -31.90
C GLY A 354 1.96 -17.97 -32.54
N LEU A 355 2.15 -16.81 -31.89
CA LEU A 355 1.83 -15.50 -32.44
C LEU A 355 2.64 -15.17 -33.70
N LEU A 356 3.95 -15.41 -33.69
CA LEU A 356 4.83 -15.22 -34.85
C LEU A 356 4.39 -16.11 -36.03
N TYR A 357 4.06 -17.37 -35.79
CA TYR A 357 3.53 -18.25 -36.85
C TYR A 357 2.19 -17.77 -37.39
N LYS A 358 1.30 -17.24 -36.55
CA LYS A 358 0.03 -16.63 -36.98
C LYS A 358 0.27 -15.39 -37.86
N LYS A 359 1.17 -14.49 -37.45
CA LYS A 359 1.63 -13.31 -38.23
C LYS A 359 2.18 -13.72 -39.61
N LEU A 360 2.88 -14.85 -39.66
CA LEU A 360 3.45 -15.43 -40.89
C LEU A 360 2.47 -16.32 -41.70
N GLY A 361 1.20 -16.43 -41.31
CA GLY A 361 0.20 -17.28 -41.99
C GLY A 361 0.41 -18.79 -41.83
N LYS A 362 1.37 -19.24 -41.01
CA LYS A 362 1.71 -20.65 -40.79
C LYS A 362 0.75 -21.27 -39.75
N MET A 363 -0.53 -21.39 -40.09
CA MET A 363 -1.62 -21.71 -39.14
C MET A 363 -1.42 -23.05 -38.40
N GLU A 364 -0.98 -24.10 -39.08
CA GLU A 364 -0.70 -25.41 -38.47
C GLU A 364 0.31 -25.29 -37.32
N LYS A 365 1.47 -24.69 -37.61
CA LYS A 365 2.55 -24.49 -36.62
C LYS A 365 2.15 -23.56 -35.48
N SER A 366 1.25 -22.61 -35.76
CA SER A 366 0.64 -21.75 -34.74
C SER A 366 -0.26 -22.56 -33.80
N SER A 367 -1.10 -23.44 -34.36
CA SER A 367 -1.95 -24.37 -33.61
C SER A 367 -1.11 -25.33 -32.75
N ASP A 368 -0.04 -25.91 -33.28
CA ASP A 368 0.86 -26.78 -32.53
C ASP A 368 1.49 -26.06 -31.33
N ALA A 369 1.97 -24.83 -31.52
CA ALA A 369 2.58 -24.03 -30.46
C ALA A 369 1.57 -23.68 -29.34
N PHE A 370 0.33 -23.31 -29.70
CA PHE A 370 -0.72 -23.06 -28.72
C PHE A 370 -1.22 -24.34 -28.04
N LYS A 371 -1.24 -25.49 -28.73
CA LYS A 371 -1.55 -26.79 -28.12
C LYS A 371 -0.53 -27.13 -27.02
N GLN A 372 0.77 -27.01 -27.30
CA GLN A 372 1.83 -27.21 -26.30
C GLN A 372 1.69 -26.25 -25.11
N LEU A 373 1.32 -24.98 -25.34
CA LEU A 373 1.03 -24.03 -24.27
C LEU A 373 -0.12 -24.51 -23.36
N THR A 374 -1.23 -25.00 -23.93
CA THR A 374 -2.36 -25.51 -23.15
C THR A 374 -2.01 -26.78 -22.37
N GLU A 375 -1.24 -27.70 -22.94
CA GLU A 375 -0.77 -28.91 -22.26
C GLU A 375 0.06 -28.55 -21.01
N LEU A 376 0.97 -27.57 -21.13
CA LEU A 376 1.74 -27.03 -19.99
C LEU A 376 0.88 -26.23 -18.97
N GLU A 377 -0.31 -25.76 -19.35
CA GLU A 377 -1.28 -25.16 -18.42
C GLU A 377 -2.01 -26.20 -17.58
N PHE A 378 -2.46 -27.29 -18.20
CA PHE A 378 -3.07 -28.40 -17.48
C PHE A 378 -2.08 -29.11 -16.52
N GLU A 379 -0.79 -29.22 -16.88
CA GLU A 379 0.24 -29.82 -16.01
C GLU A 379 0.45 -29.05 -14.68
N LYS A 380 0.03 -27.78 -14.57
CA LYS A 380 0.31 -26.92 -13.40
C LYS A 380 -0.82 -26.85 -12.35
N ILE A 381 -2.01 -27.42 -12.59
CA ILE A 381 -3.22 -27.11 -11.77
C ILE A 381 -3.31 -27.90 -10.44
N GLU A 382 -2.18 -28.19 -9.78
CA GLU A 382 -2.15 -28.94 -8.50
C GLU A 382 -1.92 -28.10 -7.23
N ASN A 383 -1.74 -26.77 -7.30
CA ASN A 383 -1.59 -25.95 -6.09
C ASN A 383 -2.38 -24.63 -6.10
N PRO A 384 -3.51 -24.52 -5.35
CA PRO A 384 -4.28 -23.29 -5.20
C PRO A 384 -3.54 -22.14 -4.50
N GLU A 385 -2.60 -22.43 -3.60
CA GLU A 385 -1.96 -21.41 -2.75
C GLU A 385 -1.01 -20.50 -3.55
N GLU A 386 -0.30 -21.03 -4.55
CA GLU A 386 0.54 -20.23 -5.45
C GLU A 386 -0.28 -19.20 -6.25
N ARG A 387 -1.52 -19.56 -6.61
CA ARG A 387 -2.41 -18.69 -7.40
C ARG A 387 -2.81 -17.46 -6.60
N GLU A 388 -3.28 -17.64 -5.37
CA GLU A 388 -3.65 -16.51 -4.50
C GLU A 388 -2.44 -15.60 -4.17
N ALA A 389 -1.24 -16.17 -3.97
CA ALA A 389 -0.04 -15.36 -3.71
C ALA A 389 0.34 -14.48 -4.92
N LYS A 390 0.21 -15.01 -6.14
CA LYS A 390 0.54 -14.29 -7.37
C LYS A 390 -0.51 -13.24 -7.74
N ASP A 391 -1.80 -13.54 -7.54
CA ASP A 391 -2.92 -12.64 -7.82
C ASP A 391 -3.03 -11.46 -6.81
N ASN A 392 -2.48 -11.61 -5.59
CA ASN A 392 -2.56 -10.56 -4.56
C ASN A 392 -1.40 -9.55 -4.56
N THR A 393 -0.38 -9.70 -5.41
CA THR A 393 0.70 -8.69 -5.56
C THR A 393 0.45 -7.85 -6.81
N PRO A 394 0.04 -6.57 -6.71
CA PRO A 394 -0.32 -5.79 -7.89
C PRO A 394 0.86 -5.65 -8.87
N PRO A 395 0.66 -5.83 -10.20
CA PRO A 395 1.75 -5.90 -11.18
C PRO A 395 2.73 -4.71 -11.16
N LEU A 396 2.25 -3.54 -10.77
CA LEU A 396 3.04 -2.31 -10.63
C LEU A 396 4.24 -2.46 -9.68
N TYR A 397 4.17 -3.35 -8.68
CA TYR A 397 5.15 -3.43 -7.58
C TYR A 397 6.23 -4.48 -7.77
N GLN A 398 6.11 -5.40 -8.73
CA GLN A 398 7.18 -6.37 -9.02
C GLN A 398 8.47 -5.66 -9.47
N PHE A 399 8.34 -4.48 -10.10
CA PHE A 399 9.44 -3.73 -10.70
C PHE A 399 10.00 -2.60 -9.82
N ILE A 400 9.30 -2.25 -8.74
CA ILE A 400 9.67 -1.18 -7.79
C ILE A 400 10.30 -1.81 -6.53
N ASP A 401 11.35 -1.20 -5.98
CA ASP A 401 11.86 -1.60 -4.66
C ASP A 401 11.21 -0.75 -3.57
N ALA A 402 10.54 -1.42 -2.61
CA ALA A 402 9.92 -0.79 -1.46
C ALA A 402 10.83 -0.88 -0.23
N PHE A 403 10.89 0.20 0.56
CA PHE A 403 11.85 0.34 1.64
C PHE A 403 11.18 0.10 2.99
N TYR A 404 11.12 -1.17 3.39
CA TYR A 404 10.75 -1.56 4.75
C TYR A 404 11.66 -0.87 5.78
N SER A 405 11.11 -0.56 6.94
CA SER A 405 11.95 -0.13 8.05
C SER A 405 12.88 -1.29 8.43
N PRO A 406 14.16 -1.04 8.77
CA PRO A 406 14.98 -2.09 9.33
C PRO A 406 14.27 -2.59 10.59
N ILE A 407 13.89 -3.87 10.59
CA ILE A 407 13.27 -4.50 11.77
C ILE A 407 14.22 -4.22 12.92
N PRO A 408 13.81 -3.50 13.98
CA PRO A 408 14.68 -3.28 15.12
C PRO A 408 15.07 -4.65 15.62
N GLN A 409 16.36 -4.99 15.52
CA GLN A 409 16.87 -6.24 16.07
C GLN A 409 16.47 -6.22 17.53
N THR A 410 15.52 -7.09 17.91
CA THR A 410 15.16 -7.27 19.31
C THR A 410 16.46 -7.65 19.99
N THR A 411 16.97 -6.79 20.87
CA THR A 411 18.17 -7.06 21.65
C THR A 411 17.83 -8.14 22.67
N THR A 412 17.75 -9.38 22.20
CA THR A 412 17.88 -10.58 23.02
C THR A 412 19.21 -10.44 23.74
N ALA A 413 19.14 -10.21 25.05
CA ALA A 413 20.29 -9.85 25.85
C ALA A 413 21.37 -10.94 25.80
N THR A 414 22.57 -10.63 25.26
CA THR A 414 23.85 -11.27 25.63
C THR A 414 25.06 -10.59 24.97
N ALA A 415 25.12 -9.26 25.03
CA ALA A 415 26.37 -8.55 24.76
C ALA A 415 27.25 -8.55 26.03
N HIS A 416 28.02 -9.62 26.25
CA HIS A 416 28.99 -9.67 27.34
C HIS A 416 30.06 -8.58 27.17
N LYS A 417 29.97 -7.49 27.94
CA LYS A 417 31.08 -6.57 28.14
C LYS A 417 32.20 -7.26 28.93
N LYS A 418 33.18 -7.83 28.22
CA LYS A 418 34.53 -8.02 28.77
C LYS A 418 35.20 -6.66 28.94
N ALA A 419 35.01 -6.03 30.09
CA ALA A 419 35.89 -4.98 30.58
C ALA A 419 36.84 -5.57 31.63
N LYS A 420 38.14 -5.25 31.56
CA LYS A 420 39.14 -5.73 32.52
C LYS A 420 39.01 -4.98 33.86
N SER A 421 39.26 -5.70 34.95
CA SER A 421 39.36 -5.30 36.38
C SER A 421 40.45 -4.22 36.63
N PRO A 422 40.69 -3.63 37.85
CA PRO A 422 40.56 -4.25 39.18
C PRO A 422 40.21 -3.42 40.47
N VAL A 423 39.47 -4.07 41.40
CA VAL A 423 39.75 -4.24 42.87
C VAL A 423 39.64 -3.07 43.89
N LYS A 424 39.29 -3.44 45.15
CA LYS A 424 39.13 -2.69 46.44
C LYS A 424 37.71 -2.13 46.68
N LYS A 425 37.07 -2.23 47.87
CA LYS A 425 37.32 -2.82 49.22
C LYS A 425 35.91 -3.20 49.79
N ALA A 426 35.66 -4.39 50.35
CA ALA A 426 35.84 -4.82 51.75
C ALA A 426 34.84 -4.25 52.80
N ARG A 427 34.36 -5.13 53.71
CA ARG A 427 33.49 -4.94 54.91
C ARG A 427 31.98 -4.73 54.67
N SER A 428 31.05 -5.15 55.55
CA SER A 428 31.06 -6.19 56.61
C SER A 428 29.67 -6.37 57.25
N ASN A 429 29.31 -7.61 57.59
CA ASN A 429 28.47 -8.07 58.72
C ASN A 429 27.04 -7.56 59.01
N ASP A 430 26.35 -8.46 59.73
CA ASP A 430 25.17 -8.31 60.60
C ASP A 430 23.77 -8.05 59.98
N SER A 431 22.68 -8.56 60.58
CA SER A 431 22.32 -9.89 61.12
C SER A 431 20.83 -9.87 61.54
N ARG A 432 20.27 -11.01 61.97
CA ARG A 432 18.98 -11.17 62.71
C ARG A 432 17.69 -10.91 61.89
N ASP A 433 16.57 -11.60 62.12
CA ASP A 433 16.30 -12.87 62.84
C ASP A 433 14.92 -13.39 62.37
N LYS A 434 14.69 -14.73 62.40
CA LYS A 434 13.42 -15.47 62.72
C LYS A 434 12.08 -15.09 61.99
N THR A 435 11.08 -15.96 61.80
CA THR A 435 10.76 -17.30 62.34
C THR A 435 9.70 -18.04 61.46
N VAL A 436 9.50 -19.35 61.70
CA VAL A 436 8.25 -20.15 61.46
C VAL A 436 7.81 -20.27 59.98
N SER A 437 8.09 -21.35 59.26
CA SER A 437 7.62 -22.75 59.39
C SER A 437 6.13 -23.00 59.04
N LYS A 438 5.90 -23.79 57.99
CA LYS A 438 5.22 -25.10 58.07
C LYS A 438 5.27 -25.86 56.75
N THR A 439 5.30 -27.17 56.86
CA THR A 439 5.36 -28.16 55.78
C THR A 439 3.95 -28.64 55.41
N ASP A 440 3.80 -29.12 54.16
CA ASP A 440 3.45 -30.52 53.84
C ASP A 440 2.45 -30.73 52.69
N SER A 441 2.92 -31.54 51.72
CA SER A 441 2.11 -32.51 50.96
C SER A 441 1.11 -31.94 49.90
N LYS A 442 0.72 -32.62 48.82
CA LYS A 442 1.02 -33.96 48.27
C LYS A 442 1.16 -33.86 46.74
N THR A 443 1.89 -34.78 46.11
CA THR A 443 1.52 -35.28 44.78
C THR A 443 1.88 -36.76 44.69
N VAL A 444 0.97 -37.56 44.13
CA VAL A 444 1.03 -39.04 44.07
C VAL A 444 1.20 -39.47 42.60
N SER A 445 1.54 -40.75 42.40
CA SER A 445 1.64 -41.49 41.12
C SER A 445 2.99 -41.35 40.41
N GLN A 446 3.95 -42.25 40.64
CA GLN A 446 4.05 -43.69 40.25
C GLN A 446 4.66 -43.91 38.84
N LYS A 447 5.76 -44.70 38.82
CA LYS A 447 6.17 -45.78 37.88
C LYS A 447 5.91 -45.64 36.36
N ALA A 448 6.67 -46.18 35.41
CA ALA A 448 8.03 -46.76 35.25
C ALA A 448 8.18 -47.01 33.70
N VAL A 449 9.20 -47.62 33.07
CA VAL A 449 10.44 -48.34 33.45
C VAL A 449 11.57 -47.88 32.49
N SER A 450 12.82 -48.31 32.72
CA SER A 450 13.96 -48.22 31.79
C SER A 450 13.83 -49.20 30.59
N LYS A 451 14.64 -49.10 29.52
CA LYS A 451 16.02 -49.64 29.44
C LYS A 451 16.88 -48.97 28.33
N LYS A 452 18.19 -49.23 28.39
CA LYS A 452 19.32 -48.51 27.75
C LYS A 452 20.11 -49.44 26.77
N PRO A 453 21.31 -49.11 26.20
CA PRO A 453 21.65 -49.45 24.80
C PRO A 453 22.88 -50.38 24.63
N LEU A 454 23.30 -50.66 23.38
CA LEU A 454 24.68 -51.03 22.94
C LEU A 454 24.77 -50.92 21.38
N SER A 455 25.87 -51.28 20.69
CA SER A 455 27.01 -50.39 20.37
C SER A 455 27.77 -50.81 19.09
N LYS A 456 28.66 -49.93 18.56
CA LYS A 456 29.68 -50.19 17.49
C LYS A 456 29.10 -50.29 16.05
N SER A 457 29.84 -50.10 14.94
CA SER A 457 31.29 -50.00 14.66
C SER A 457 31.62 -49.09 13.44
N LYS A 458 32.93 -48.90 13.14
CA LYS A 458 33.53 -48.23 11.96
C LYS A 458 34.35 -49.28 11.18
N PRO A 459 34.67 -49.11 9.87
CA PRO A 459 35.97 -48.50 9.50
C PRO A 459 35.98 -47.69 8.17
N GLN A 460 37.20 -47.39 7.67
CA GLN A 460 37.57 -46.36 6.69
C GLN A 460 37.79 -46.89 5.25
N VAL A 461 37.69 -46.02 4.22
CA VAL A 461 38.57 -46.02 3.01
C VAL A 461 38.91 -44.56 2.61
N LYS A 462 39.86 -44.36 1.69
CA LYS A 462 40.81 -43.23 1.61
C LYS A 462 40.50 -42.12 0.57
N LYS A 463 41.16 -40.98 0.81
CA LYS A 463 41.56 -39.84 -0.08
C LYS A 463 42.20 -40.27 -1.43
N PRO A 464 42.39 -39.38 -2.46
CA PRO A 464 42.86 -37.99 -2.30
C PRO A 464 42.40 -36.88 -3.26
N THR A 465 42.73 -35.64 -2.86
CA THR A 465 42.84 -34.41 -3.65
C THR A 465 44.11 -34.37 -4.52
N PRO A 466 44.16 -33.46 -5.52
CA PRO A 466 45.38 -32.66 -5.70
C PRO A 466 45.14 -31.13 -5.71
N LYS A 467 46.15 -30.39 -5.25
CA LYS A 467 46.48 -28.99 -5.60
C LYS A 467 47.91 -29.03 -6.24
N PRO A 468 48.61 -27.90 -6.47
CA PRO A 468 48.53 -27.06 -7.66
C PRO A 468 49.89 -26.91 -8.40
N SER A 469 49.87 -26.32 -9.60
CA SER A 469 51.04 -25.69 -10.25
C SER A 469 50.60 -24.28 -10.69
N VAL A 470 51.31 -23.17 -10.44
CA VAL A 470 52.72 -22.82 -10.69
C VAL A 470 53.03 -22.74 -12.19
N ASN A 471 53.06 -21.53 -12.72
CA ASN A 471 54.31 -21.02 -13.28
C ASN A 471 54.42 -19.49 -13.13
N ALA A 472 55.64 -18.98 -13.09
CA ALA A 472 55.97 -17.57 -12.94
C ALA A 472 56.73 -17.05 -14.16
N ASN A 473 56.77 -15.73 -14.35
CA ASN A 473 57.89 -15.04 -14.99
C ASN A 473 57.98 -13.60 -14.44
N ALA A 474 59.18 -13.05 -14.36
CA ALA A 474 59.46 -11.94 -13.45
C ALA A 474 60.42 -10.87 -14.00
N THR A 475 60.17 -9.61 -13.56
CA THR A 475 61.17 -8.54 -13.31
C THR A 475 61.96 -7.92 -14.49
N PRO A 476 62.70 -6.79 -14.31
CA PRO A 476 62.77 -5.83 -13.18
C PRO A 476 62.75 -4.31 -13.53
N GLY A 477 62.64 -3.47 -12.48
CA GLY A 477 63.03 -2.04 -12.45
C GLY A 477 62.32 -1.27 -11.33
N LYS A 478 62.86 -1.10 -10.11
CA LYS A 478 63.83 -0.07 -9.64
C LYS A 478 63.41 1.38 -10.05
N THR A 479 63.36 2.40 -9.17
CA THR A 479 64.08 2.58 -7.88
C THR A 479 63.34 3.52 -6.89
N SER A 480 63.78 3.51 -5.62
CA SER A 480 63.41 4.40 -4.49
C SER A 480 63.84 5.87 -4.68
N ILE A 481 63.35 6.85 -3.89
CA ILE A 481 63.89 7.36 -2.60
C ILE A 481 62.84 8.34 -2.01
N GLN A 482 62.30 8.23 -0.77
CA GLN A 482 62.82 8.39 0.61
C GLN A 482 62.79 9.83 1.20
N LYS A 483 62.13 10.00 2.37
CA LYS A 483 62.37 10.98 3.48
C LYS A 483 62.04 12.49 3.21
N SER A 484 61.77 13.36 4.22
CA SER A 484 61.54 13.21 5.69
C SER A 484 61.07 14.52 6.36
N GLY A 485 60.34 14.45 7.49
CA GLY A 485 60.26 15.51 8.52
C GLY A 485 59.32 16.71 8.23
N SER A 486 58.88 17.56 9.17
CA SER A 486 59.07 17.60 10.65
C SER A 486 57.99 18.45 11.35
N LYS A 487 57.58 18.05 12.58
CA LYS A 487 57.11 18.83 13.76
C LYS A 487 56.39 20.22 13.59
N LYS A 488 55.10 20.26 14.00
CA LYS A 488 54.44 21.05 15.12
C LYS A 488 54.85 22.53 15.43
N PRO A 489 54.04 23.33 16.20
CA PRO A 489 52.56 23.40 16.42
C PRO A 489 52.03 24.87 16.55
N ILE A 490 50.96 25.12 17.36
CA ILE A 490 50.44 26.43 17.91
C ILE A 490 49.33 27.08 17.03
N LYS A 491 48.20 27.67 17.49
CA LYS A 491 47.74 28.21 18.81
C LYS A 491 46.25 27.91 19.12
N LYS A 492 45.80 28.12 20.37
CA LYS A 492 44.39 28.06 20.84
C LYS A 492 43.79 29.47 21.01
N SER A 493 42.46 29.60 20.84
CA SER A 493 41.54 30.54 21.53
C SER A 493 40.09 30.09 21.20
N ALA A 494 39.11 29.80 22.07
CA ALA A 494 38.77 30.09 23.48
C ALA A 494 37.82 31.30 23.70
N ASN A 495 36.65 31.02 24.31
CA ASN A 495 35.62 31.94 24.82
C ASN A 495 34.78 32.74 23.78
N LYS A 496 33.49 33.08 24.03
CA LYS A 496 32.63 32.99 25.24
C LYS A 496 31.13 32.94 24.88
N THR A 497 30.29 32.37 25.73
CA THR A 497 28.82 32.57 25.77
C THR A 497 28.42 33.70 26.74
N PRO A 498 27.23 34.30 26.57
CA PRO A 498 26.10 34.06 27.50
C PRO A 498 24.77 33.79 26.73
N LYS A 499 23.74 33.08 27.23
CA LYS A 499 22.79 33.42 28.32
C LYS A 499 22.15 34.83 28.12
N ASN A 500 20.83 35.03 28.20
CA ASN A 500 19.67 34.14 28.35
C ASN A 500 18.37 34.92 27.95
N ASP A 501 17.20 34.34 28.22
CA ASP A 501 15.91 35.03 28.47
C ASP A 501 14.86 35.21 27.34
N LYS A 502 13.65 34.79 27.72
CA LYS A 502 12.29 34.99 27.18
C LYS A 502 11.55 35.75 28.31
N PRO A 503 10.47 36.54 28.06
CA PRO A 503 9.17 35.92 27.73
C PRO A 503 8.14 36.80 26.97
N ALA A 504 6.92 36.26 26.88
CA ALA A 504 5.62 36.92 26.60
C ALA A 504 5.16 37.09 25.13
N ALA A 505 3.83 37.19 24.98
CA ALA A 505 3.00 37.13 23.76
C ALA A 505 1.73 37.98 24.01
N PRO A 506 0.62 37.85 23.22
CA PRO A 506 0.40 37.99 21.77
C PRO A 506 -0.40 39.28 21.43
N PRO A 507 -0.84 39.52 20.17
CA PRO A 507 -2.27 39.30 19.82
C PRO A 507 -2.51 38.79 18.36
N VAL A 508 -3.47 37.90 18.09
CA VAL A 508 -4.90 38.07 17.67
C VAL A 508 -5.15 38.44 16.18
N ASN A 509 -5.90 37.55 15.49
CA ASN A 509 -6.76 37.66 14.29
C ASN A 509 -6.32 38.38 12.98
N GLY A 510 -6.72 37.80 11.84
CA GLY A 510 -6.90 38.54 10.58
C GLY A 510 -6.81 37.71 9.28
N LEU A 511 -7.94 37.22 8.75
CA LEU A 511 -8.12 37.00 7.31
C LEU A 511 -8.41 38.36 6.64
N PRO A 512 -7.93 38.62 5.42
CA PRO A 512 -8.75 38.40 4.19
C PRO A 512 -8.02 37.52 3.16
N SER A 513 -8.67 36.75 2.28
CA SER A 513 -9.67 37.06 1.22
C SER A 513 -9.06 37.63 -0.07
N GLN A 514 -9.52 37.09 -1.20
CA GLN A 514 -9.09 37.44 -2.56
C GLN A 514 -9.71 38.76 -3.04
N GLU A 515 -9.03 39.49 -3.93
CA GLU A 515 -9.44 39.71 -5.33
C GLU A 515 -8.28 40.36 -6.14
N LYS A 516 -8.04 39.94 -7.39
CA LYS A 516 -8.28 40.71 -8.64
C LYS A 516 -7.92 42.21 -8.53
N ALA A 517 -7.17 42.84 -9.44
CA ALA A 517 -7.33 42.76 -10.89
C ALA A 517 -6.16 43.42 -11.68
N THR A 518 -6.05 43.04 -12.95
CA THR A 518 -5.64 43.86 -14.13
C THR A 518 -4.36 44.70 -14.13
N ASP A 519 -3.47 44.31 -15.05
CA ASP A 519 -2.77 45.15 -16.04
C ASP A 519 -2.65 46.67 -15.80
N LYS A 520 -1.39 47.13 -15.84
CA LYS A 520 -0.98 48.14 -16.82
C LYS A 520 0.49 47.94 -17.22
N SER A 521 0.72 48.01 -18.52
CA SER A 521 2.03 47.96 -19.16
C SER A 521 2.80 49.27 -18.97
N GLU A 522 4.12 49.20 -18.75
CA GLU A 522 5.02 50.17 -19.37
C GLU A 522 6.42 49.61 -19.62
N VAL A 523 7.07 50.15 -20.66
CA VAL A 523 8.30 49.65 -21.26
C VAL A 523 9.43 50.63 -21.01
N THR A 524 10.56 50.17 -20.46
CA THR A 524 11.87 50.80 -20.72
C THR A 524 12.96 49.74 -20.86
N ALA A 525 14.00 50.06 -21.64
CA ALA A 525 14.90 49.07 -22.23
C ALA A 525 16.35 49.18 -21.75
N GLY A 526 17.08 48.06 -21.88
CA GLY A 526 18.48 48.10 -22.31
C GLY A 526 19.55 47.65 -21.30
N LYS A 527 20.09 46.43 -21.51
CA LYS A 527 21.44 46.21 -22.10
C LYS A 527 21.79 44.71 -22.18
N LYS A 528 22.33 44.28 -23.33
CA LYS A 528 23.08 43.03 -23.53
C LYS A 528 24.59 43.31 -23.43
N PRO A 529 25.41 42.32 -23.06
CA PRO A 529 26.22 41.57 -24.06
C PRO A 529 26.30 40.06 -23.71
N LYS A 530 26.88 39.13 -24.48
CA LYS A 530 27.32 38.97 -25.89
C LYS A 530 27.30 37.45 -26.18
N LYS A 531 27.05 37.01 -27.42
CA LYS A 531 27.25 35.60 -27.87
C LYS A 531 28.66 35.42 -28.46
N LEU A 532 29.14 34.17 -28.58
CA LEU A 532 29.77 33.56 -29.79
C LEU A 532 29.98 32.01 -29.54
N PRO A 533 30.30 31.16 -30.55
CA PRO A 533 29.44 30.00 -30.85
C PRO A 533 30.16 28.66 -31.12
N VAL A 534 29.38 27.58 -31.38
CA VAL A 534 29.78 26.47 -32.28
C VAL A 534 28.55 26.02 -33.12
N LYS A 535 28.78 25.60 -34.37
CA LYS A 535 27.79 25.14 -35.39
C LYS A 535 27.87 23.60 -35.61
N ILE A 536 27.02 23.11 -36.55
CA ILE A 536 27.14 21.87 -37.38
C ILE A 536 26.39 20.66 -36.79
N SER A 537 25.53 19.92 -37.52
CA SER A 537 24.80 20.13 -38.80
C SER A 537 23.67 19.10 -38.93
N SER A 538 22.64 19.38 -39.74
CA SER A 538 21.58 18.42 -40.09
C SER A 538 21.50 18.20 -41.59
N PRO A 539 21.21 16.99 -42.09
CA PRO A 539 20.69 16.78 -43.43
C PRO A 539 19.17 16.58 -43.41
N SER A 540 18.46 17.42 -44.17
CA SER A 540 17.11 17.13 -44.67
C SER A 540 17.18 16.10 -45.81
N ILE A 541 16.07 15.41 -46.14
CA ILE A 541 15.57 15.26 -47.52
C ILE A 541 14.15 14.64 -47.58
N SER A 542 13.29 15.31 -48.37
CA SER A 542 11.99 14.96 -48.99
C SER A 542 11.09 13.79 -48.53
N ASN A 543 9.80 14.11 -48.35
CA ASN A 543 8.68 13.28 -48.80
C ASN A 543 8.46 13.44 -50.32
N PRO A 544 7.94 12.40 -51.01
CA PRO A 544 7.03 12.55 -52.14
C PRO A 544 5.55 12.32 -51.71
N SER A 545 4.61 12.61 -52.61
CA SER A 545 3.19 12.87 -52.33
C SER A 545 2.22 11.90 -53.03
N LEU A 546 0.90 12.10 -52.81
CA LEU A 546 -0.27 11.48 -53.49
C LEU A 546 -0.69 10.08 -52.98
N SER A 547 -1.97 9.69 -52.90
CA SER A 547 -3.23 10.38 -53.24
C SER A 547 -4.48 9.85 -52.50
N LYS A 548 -5.38 10.77 -52.17
CA LYS A 548 -6.87 10.69 -52.06
C LYS A 548 -7.56 9.30 -52.10
N PHE A 549 -8.41 9.04 -51.10
CA PHE A 549 -9.77 8.51 -51.32
C PHE A 549 -10.76 9.12 -50.32
N ASN A 550 -11.95 9.49 -50.80
CA ASN A 550 -13.04 10.10 -50.03
C ASN A 550 -14.18 9.10 -49.85
N ALA A 551 -14.82 9.06 -48.67
CA ALA A 551 -16.19 8.57 -48.50
C ALA A 551 -16.87 9.33 -47.35
N LYS A 552 -18.14 9.71 -47.54
CA LYS A 552 -18.92 10.61 -46.67
C LYS A 552 -19.58 9.88 -45.49
N PRO A 553 -19.96 10.62 -44.42
CA PRO A 553 -21.14 10.32 -43.61
C PRO A 553 -22.39 11.05 -44.13
N ASN A 554 -23.53 10.37 -44.18
CA ASN A 554 -24.88 10.95 -44.25
C ASN A 554 -25.41 11.10 -42.79
N SER A 555 -25.92 12.24 -42.31
CA SER A 555 -27.26 12.83 -42.53
C SER A 555 -28.39 11.84 -42.20
N GLU A 556 -29.22 12.06 -41.18
CA GLU A 556 -30.37 13.02 -41.06
C GLU A 556 -30.83 13.09 -39.56
N SER A 557 -31.68 13.98 -39.04
CA SER A 557 -32.35 15.24 -39.47
C SER A 557 -32.82 16.05 -38.21
N LYS A 558 -33.35 17.27 -38.42
CA LYS A 558 -33.69 18.37 -37.45
C LYS A 558 -35.14 18.27 -36.87
N PRO A 559 -35.73 19.31 -36.19
CA PRO A 559 -35.38 20.06 -34.97
C PRO A 559 -36.56 20.23 -33.95
N GLU A 560 -36.41 21.13 -32.96
CA GLU A 560 -37.38 21.63 -31.96
C GLU A 560 -38.62 22.37 -32.53
N PRO A 561 -39.57 22.82 -31.66
CA PRO A 561 -39.53 24.26 -31.33
C PRO A 561 -39.77 24.65 -29.85
N ASN A 562 -39.33 25.87 -29.51
CA ASN A 562 -39.58 26.59 -28.25
C ASN A 562 -40.98 27.23 -28.18
N ALA A 563 -41.44 27.56 -26.97
CA ALA A 563 -42.37 28.68 -26.72
C ALA A 563 -42.09 29.35 -25.37
N GLN A 564 -42.10 30.69 -25.34
CA GLN A 564 -41.95 31.54 -24.15
C GLN A 564 -43.33 32.06 -23.68
N THR A 565 -43.47 32.32 -22.37
CA THR A 565 -44.19 33.45 -21.70
C THR A 565 -44.13 33.16 -20.20
N ASP A 566 -43.53 33.93 -19.29
CA ASP A 566 -43.56 35.38 -18.97
C ASP A 566 -44.66 35.79 -17.95
N SER A 567 -44.32 36.73 -17.06
CA SER A 567 -45.12 37.43 -16.03
C SER A 567 -45.57 36.72 -14.73
N SER A 568 -44.94 37.16 -13.63
CA SER A 568 -45.47 37.51 -12.30
C SER A 568 -46.87 37.04 -11.79
N VAL A 569 -46.96 36.63 -10.51
CA VAL A 569 -47.59 37.42 -9.41
C VAL A 569 -47.53 36.70 -8.02
N LYS A 570 -47.47 37.55 -6.99
CA LYS A 570 -47.47 37.38 -5.52
C LYS A 570 -48.17 36.16 -4.86
N SER A 571 -47.44 35.57 -3.92
CA SER A 571 -47.84 35.04 -2.59
C SER A 571 -49.31 35.03 -2.13
N VAL A 572 -49.81 33.86 -1.68
CA VAL A 572 -50.65 33.67 -0.46
C VAL A 572 -50.39 32.27 0.14
N LYS A 573 -50.34 32.14 1.48
CA LYS A 573 -50.32 30.84 2.20
C LYS A 573 -51.75 30.37 2.52
N PRO A 574 -52.06 29.07 2.47
CA PRO A 574 -53.15 28.48 3.25
C PRO A 574 -52.64 27.79 4.52
N LYS A 575 -53.27 28.08 5.67
CA LYS A 575 -53.21 27.27 6.90
C LYS A 575 -54.27 26.14 6.84
N PRO A 576 -54.14 25.06 7.62
CA PRO A 576 -54.94 23.85 7.44
C PRO A 576 -56.35 23.95 8.00
N ARG A 577 -57.32 23.31 7.33
CA ARG A 577 -58.61 22.92 7.95
C ARG A 577 -58.50 21.49 8.51
N ARG A 578 -59.11 21.28 9.68
CA ARG A 578 -59.34 19.97 10.32
C ARG A 578 -60.84 19.60 10.23
N ILE A 579 -61.16 18.39 10.72
CA ILE A 579 -62.48 17.92 11.24
C ILE A 579 -63.44 17.36 10.16
N PRO A 580 -64.19 16.25 10.39
CA PRO A 580 -64.12 15.18 11.41
C PRO A 580 -64.05 13.73 10.85
N MET A 581 -64.10 12.75 11.76
CA MET A 581 -64.40 11.32 11.55
C MET A 581 -65.92 11.03 11.48
N ASP A 582 -66.23 9.75 11.21
CA ASP A 582 -67.48 8.99 11.46
C ASP A 582 -68.67 9.16 10.48
N THR A 583 -68.93 8.16 9.63
CA THR A 583 -69.87 7.05 9.96
C THR A 583 -70.01 6.00 8.82
N LEU A 584 -70.06 4.72 9.23
CA LEU A 584 -70.84 3.56 8.71
C LEU A 584 -70.98 3.27 7.19
N GLY A 585 -70.71 2.01 6.80
CA GLY A 585 -71.39 1.34 5.67
C GLY A 585 -70.50 0.54 4.72
N THR A 586 -70.44 -0.79 4.87
CA THR A 586 -69.92 -1.72 3.84
C THR A 586 -70.97 -1.98 2.74
N PRO A 587 -70.57 -2.37 1.53
CA PRO A 587 -70.69 -3.80 1.18
C PRO A 587 -69.51 -4.37 0.37
N GLU A 588 -69.61 -5.66 0.06
CA GLU A 588 -68.56 -6.55 -0.46
C GLU A 588 -68.40 -6.58 -2.00
N ASN A 589 -67.35 -7.30 -2.44
CA ASN A 589 -67.17 -8.02 -3.71
C ASN A 589 -66.77 -7.29 -5.02
N THR A 590 -65.48 -7.47 -5.34
CA THR A 590 -64.82 -7.83 -6.62
C THR A 590 -65.67 -8.40 -7.77
N PRO A 591 -65.24 -8.35 -9.07
CA PRO A 591 -63.83 -8.55 -9.50
C PRO A 591 -63.22 -7.73 -10.66
N GLN A 592 -61.87 -7.76 -10.67
CA GLN A 592 -60.83 -7.80 -11.74
C GLN A 592 -61.22 -7.83 -13.24
N PRO A 593 -60.32 -7.45 -14.18
CA PRO A 593 -58.84 -7.65 -14.20
C PRO A 593 -57.96 -6.63 -13.45
#